data_AF-A0A964IBJ6-F1
#
_entry.id   AF-A0A964IBJ6-F1
#
_cell.length_a   1.000
_cell.length_b   1.000
_cell.length_c   1.000
_cell.angle_alpha   90.00
_cell.angle_beta   90.00
_cell.angle_gamma   90.00
#
_symmetry.space_group_name_H-M   'P 1'
#
loop_
_entity.id
_entity.type
_entity.pdbx_description
1 polymer ?
#
loop_
_entity_poly.entity_id
_entity_poly.type
_entity_poly.pdbx_seq_one_letter_code
_entity_poly.pdbx_strand_id
1 'polypeptide(L)'
;MLGLFSAAAGGWVCARIAPGTPAPQWLAAIVIVLGALMAVPAVMPTDPARGGARPADATMSDAMNHARQPTWVALLNPLVGAAGVLLGAGLRRKG
;
A
#
# COMPACT_ATOMS: atom_id res chain seq x y z
N MET A 1 3.58 5.34 8.73
CA MET A 1 3.21 6.76 8.85
C MET A 1 3.81 7.64 7.75
N LEU A 2 5.11 7.54 7.43
CA LEU A 2 5.70 8.34 6.33
C LEU A 2 4.97 8.21 4.97
N GLY A 3 4.50 7.01 4.61
CA GLY A 3 3.86 6.76 3.32
C GLY A 3 2.56 7.53 3.05
N LEU A 4 1.79 7.87 4.10
CA LEU A 4 0.54 8.63 3.93
C LEU A 4 0.84 10.12 3.68
N PHE A 5 1.80 10.68 4.42
CA PHE A 5 2.23 12.07 4.25
C PHE A 5 2.90 12.29 2.88
N SER A 6 3.72 11.36 2.41
CA SER A 6 4.32 11.45 1.08
C SER A 6 3.29 11.32 -0.04
N ALA A 7 2.29 10.43 0.10
CA ALA A 7 1.19 10.30 -0.84
C ALA A 7 0.34 11.59 -0.92
N ALA A 8 0.03 12.19 0.23
CA ALA A 8 -0.69 13.46 0.30
C ALA A 8 0.11 14.62 -0.33
N ALA A 9 1.41 14.72 -0.04
CA ALA A 9 2.28 15.71 -0.66
C ALA A 9 2.36 15.55 -2.18
N GLY A 10 2.50 14.31 -2.68
CA GLY A 10 2.52 14.00 -4.10
C GLY A 10 1.21 14.38 -4.81
N GLY A 11 0.06 14.08 -4.19
CA GLY A 11 -1.26 14.48 -4.70
C GLY A 11 -1.44 15.99 -4.76
N TRP A 12 -0.96 16.72 -3.75
CA TRP A 12 -1.01 18.18 -3.70
C TRP A 12 -0.11 18.83 -4.76
N VAL A 13 1.12 18.35 -4.94
CA VAL A 13 2.04 18.81 -5.99
C VAL A 13 1.49 18.50 -7.39
N CYS A 14 0.99 17.29 -7.62
CA CYS A 14 0.38 16.91 -8.90
C CYS A 14 -0.81 17.82 -9.24
N ALA A 15 -1.63 18.14 -8.24
CA ALA A 15 -2.71 19.08 -8.41
C ALA A 15 -2.17 20.50 -8.71
N ARG A 16 -1.09 20.97 -8.07
CA ARG A 16 -0.51 22.29 -8.38
C ARG A 16 0.01 22.40 -9.81
N ILE A 17 0.60 21.35 -10.35
CA ILE A 17 1.20 21.35 -11.70
C ILE A 17 0.13 21.33 -12.78
N ALA A 18 -0.96 20.57 -12.59
CA ALA A 18 -1.99 20.38 -13.62
C ALA A 18 -3.40 20.75 -13.12
N PRO A 19 -3.69 22.04 -12.90
CA PRO A 19 -4.99 22.48 -12.41
C PRO A 19 -6.12 22.16 -13.41
N GLY A 20 -7.26 21.65 -12.92
CA GLY A 20 -8.45 21.40 -13.74
C GLY A 20 -8.41 20.11 -14.57
N THR A 21 -7.32 19.34 -14.52
CA THR A 21 -7.18 18.08 -15.26
C THR A 21 -7.44 16.86 -14.37
N PRO A 22 -7.75 15.68 -14.94
CA PRO A 22 -7.85 14.42 -14.20
C PRO A 22 -6.49 13.83 -13.76
N ALA A 23 -5.38 14.57 -13.85
CA ALA A 23 -4.04 14.08 -13.53
C ALA A 23 -3.90 13.44 -12.12
N PRO A 24 -4.49 13.98 -11.04
CA PRO A 24 -4.41 13.35 -9.71
C PRO A 24 -5.18 12.02 -9.63
N GLN A 25 -6.21 11.84 -10.44
CA GLN A 25 -6.97 10.58 -10.51
C GLN A 25 -6.13 9.49 -11.18
N TRP A 26 -5.40 9.85 -12.25
CA TRP A 26 -4.44 8.96 -12.89
C TRP A 26 -3.28 8.60 -11.95
N LEU A 27 -2.76 9.55 -11.17
CA LEU A 27 -1.74 9.27 -10.16
C LEU A 27 -2.25 8.26 -9.12
N ALA A 28 -3.48 8.43 -8.62
CA ALA A 28 -4.09 7.48 -7.69
C ALA A 28 -4.28 6.09 -8.32
N ALA A 29 -4.71 6.02 -9.59
CA ALA A 29 -4.82 4.75 -10.31
C ALA A 29 -3.47 4.04 -10.45
N ILE A 30 -2.40 4.77 -10.78
CA ILE A 30 -1.03 4.23 -10.85
C ILE A 30 -0.59 3.69 -9.49
N VAL A 31 -0.87 4.40 -8.40
CA VAL A 31 -0.54 3.95 -7.03
C VAL A 31 -1.28 2.66 -6.69
N ILE A 32 -2.55 2.53 -7.08
CA ILE A 32 -3.30 1.27 -6.92
C ILE A 32 -2.65 0.13 -7.70
N VAL A 33 -2.29 0.36 -8.98
CA VAL A 33 -1.70 -0.68 -9.83
C VAL A 33 -0.34 -1.12 -9.30
N LEU A 34 0.57 -0.18 -9.01
CA LEU A 34 1.89 -0.52 -8.44
C LEU A 34 1.74 -1.20 -7.08
N GLY A 35 0.85 -0.70 -6.23
CA GLY A 35 0.59 -1.30 -4.93
C GLY A 35 0.04 -2.72 -5.03
N ALA A 36 -0.86 -2.97 -5.99
CA ALA A 36 -1.40 -4.31 -6.26
C ALA A 36 -0.30 -5.25 -6.76
N LEU A 37 0.58 -4.79 -7.66
CA LEU A 37 1.75 -5.58 -8.11
C LEU A 37 2.67 -5.94 -6.95
N MET A 38 2.91 -5.01 -6.02
CA MET A 38 3.71 -5.26 -4.81
C MET A 38 3.02 -6.17 -3.79
N ALA A 39 1.68 -6.28 -3.83
CA ALA A 39 0.92 -7.18 -2.98
C ALA A 39 0.91 -8.63 -3.48
N VAL A 40 1.24 -8.89 -4.75
CA VAL A 40 1.28 -10.24 -5.35
C VAL A 40 2.02 -11.27 -4.49
N PRO A 41 3.27 -11.06 -4.03
CA PRO A 41 3.98 -12.04 -3.20
C PRO A 41 3.33 -12.32 -1.84
N ALA A 42 2.50 -11.41 -1.32
CA ALA A 42 1.76 -11.62 -0.08
C ALA A 42 0.49 -12.46 -0.27
N VAL A 43 -0.12 -12.39 -1.48
CA VAL A 43 -1.35 -13.09 -1.87
C VAL A 43 -1.06 -14.46 -2.49
N MET A 44 0.00 -14.56 -3.31
CA MET A 44 0.50 -15.79 -3.91
C MET A 44 1.82 -16.22 -3.26
N PRO A 45 1.77 -16.72 -2.02
CA PRO A 45 2.93 -17.36 -1.40
C PRO A 45 3.36 -18.55 -2.26
N THR A 46 4.61 -18.57 -2.65
CA THR A 46 5.27 -19.75 -3.21
C THR A 46 5.64 -20.78 -2.15
N ASP A 47 5.29 -20.52 -0.89
CA ASP A 47 5.71 -21.28 0.27
C ASP A 47 4.59 -22.24 0.73
N PRO A 48 4.75 -23.56 0.55
CA PRO A 48 3.74 -24.57 0.88
C PRO A 48 3.52 -24.74 2.39
N ALA A 49 4.32 -24.10 3.25
CA ALA A 49 4.17 -24.16 4.71
C ALA A 49 2.94 -23.38 5.26
N ARG A 50 2.17 -22.70 4.39
CA ARG A 50 1.02 -21.87 4.78
C ARG A 50 -0.15 -22.73 5.26
N GLY A 51 -0.14 -23.07 6.55
CA GLY A 51 -1.21 -23.81 7.23
C GLY A 51 -0.79 -25.13 7.88
N GLY A 52 0.50 -25.50 7.84
CA GLY A 52 1.00 -26.65 8.58
C GLY A 52 0.97 -26.41 10.09
N ALA A 53 0.61 -27.43 10.87
CA ALA A 53 0.68 -27.39 12.33
C ALA A 53 2.08 -26.93 12.78
N ARG A 54 2.15 -25.94 13.69
CA ARG A 54 3.40 -25.47 14.29
C ARG A 54 4.13 -26.70 14.85
N PRO A 55 5.31 -27.07 14.34
CA PRO A 55 6.01 -28.24 14.86
C PRO A 55 6.46 -27.91 16.30
N ALA A 56 6.35 -28.90 17.19
CA ALA A 56 6.45 -28.70 18.64
C ALA A 56 7.84 -28.21 19.10
N ASP A 57 8.83 -28.27 18.21
CA ASP A 57 10.23 -27.88 18.38
C ASP A 57 10.53 -26.45 17.87
N ALA A 58 9.56 -25.75 17.27
CA ALA A 58 9.83 -24.46 16.64
C ALA A 58 10.01 -23.32 17.66
N THR A 59 11.25 -22.88 17.81
CA THR A 59 11.71 -21.80 18.70
C THR A 59 11.01 -20.46 18.42
N MET A 60 10.92 -19.57 19.41
CA MET A 60 10.32 -18.23 19.27
C MET A 60 10.98 -17.39 18.16
N SER A 61 12.28 -17.59 17.92
CA SER A 61 13.01 -17.01 16.79
C SER A 61 12.47 -17.45 15.43
N ASP A 62 12.09 -18.72 15.29
CA ASP A 62 11.50 -19.25 14.05
C ASP A 62 10.08 -18.70 13.84
N ALA A 63 9.34 -18.41 14.91
CA ALA A 63 8.04 -17.74 14.79
C ALA A 63 8.18 -16.31 14.25
N MET A 64 9.18 -15.57 14.74
CA MET A 64 9.44 -14.20 14.28
C MET A 64 9.94 -14.17 12.82
N ASN A 65 10.79 -15.11 12.43
CA ASN A 65 11.26 -15.23 11.04
C ASN A 65 10.15 -15.63 10.06
N HIS A 66 9.09 -16.31 10.53
CA HIS A 66 7.91 -16.66 9.73
C HIS A 66 6.76 -15.69 9.92
N ALA A 67 6.95 -14.56 10.61
CA ALA A 67 5.94 -13.52 10.77
C ALA A 67 5.67 -12.83 9.42
N ARG A 68 4.84 -13.46 8.60
CA ARG A 68 4.43 -12.94 7.29
C ARG A 68 3.38 -11.85 7.51
N GLN A 69 3.53 -10.74 6.79
CA GLN A 69 2.53 -9.68 6.77
C GLN A 69 1.17 -10.26 6.31
N PRO A 70 0.06 -9.98 7.03
CA PRO A 70 -1.24 -10.49 6.62
C PRO A 70 -1.62 -9.95 5.25
N THR A 71 -2.21 -10.80 4.40
CA THR A 71 -2.60 -10.43 3.04
C THR A 71 -3.55 -9.23 3.00
N TRP A 72 -4.47 -9.12 3.97
CA TRP A 72 -5.38 -7.97 4.07
C TRP A 72 -4.65 -6.66 4.35
N VAL A 73 -3.55 -6.67 5.12
CA VAL A 73 -2.71 -5.48 5.36
C VAL A 73 -1.99 -5.08 4.06
N ALA A 74 -1.48 -6.06 3.32
CA ALA A 74 -0.81 -5.81 2.05
C ALA A 74 -1.75 -5.17 1.01
N LEU A 75 -3.04 -5.54 1.01
CA LEU A 75 -4.06 -4.94 0.15
C LEU A 75 -4.54 -3.56 0.61
N LEU A 76 -4.51 -3.29 1.91
CA LEU A 76 -4.88 -1.96 2.44
C LEU A 76 -3.84 -0.89 2.12
N ASN A 77 -2.55 -1.24 2.08
CA ASN A 77 -1.47 -0.29 1.80
C ASN A 77 -1.67 0.51 0.50
N PRO A 78 -1.97 -0.13 -0.66
CA PRO A 78 -2.29 0.56 -1.91
C PRO A 78 -3.51 1.49 -1.81
N LEU A 79 -4.56 1.05 -1.11
CA LEU A 79 -5.79 1.83 -0.93
C LEU A 79 -5.55 3.08 -0.08
N VAL A 80 -4.77 2.95 1.00
CA VAL A 80 -4.37 4.07 1.85
C VAL A 80 -3.48 5.05 1.07
N GLY A 81 -2.57 4.55 0.22
CA GLY A 81 -1.77 5.38 -0.67
C GLY A 81 -2.62 6.18 -1.66
N ALA A 82 -3.57 5.53 -2.32
CA ALA A 82 -4.48 6.18 -3.26
C ALA A 82 -5.39 7.22 -2.56
N ALA A 83 -5.91 6.89 -1.39
CA ALA A 83 -6.67 7.82 -0.56
C ALA A 83 -5.82 9.04 -0.16
N GLY A 84 -4.55 8.83 0.21
CA GLY A 84 -3.59 9.90 0.50
C GLY A 84 -3.42 10.85 -0.67
N VAL A 85 -3.21 10.32 -1.89
CA VAL A 85 -3.09 11.13 -3.12
C VAL A 85 -4.34 11.97 -3.36
N LEU A 86 -5.53 11.38 -3.28
CA LEU A 86 -6.78 12.08 -3.56
C LEU A 86 -7.09 13.15 -2.50
N LEU A 87 -6.84 12.85 -1.22
CA LEU A 87 -6.96 13.81 -0.13
C LEU A 87 -6.01 14.98 -0.33
N GLY A 88 -4.73 14.73 -0.61
CA GLY A 88 -3.73 15.77 -0.89
C GLY A 88 -4.09 16.67 -2.08
N ALA A 89 -4.60 16.07 -3.16
CA ALA A 89 -5.10 16.82 -4.32
C ALA A 89 -6.34 17.67 -3.97
N GLY A 90 -7.21 17.16 -3.10
CA GLY A 90 -8.41 17.86 -2.62
C GLY A 90 -8.11 19.06 -1.72
N LEU A 91 -7.04 19.02 -0.91
CA LEU A 91 -6.59 20.16 -0.10
C LEU A 91 -6.27 21.39 -0.96
N ARG A 92 -5.75 21.21 -2.18
CA ARG A 92 -5.53 22.33 -3.13
C ARG A 92 -6.83 23.01 -3.57
N ARG A 93 -7.93 22.27 -3.63
CA ARG A 93 -9.21 22.80 -4.16
C ARG A 93 -9.94 23.69 -3.13
N LYS A 94 -9.55 23.60 -1.85
CA LYS A 94 -10.14 24.36 -0.74
C LYS A 94 -9.29 25.54 -0.27
N GLY A 95 -8.02 25.62 -0.69
CA GLY A 95 -7.07 26.68 -0.31
C GLY A 95 -6.62 27.51 -1.49
#